data_AF-A0A3D1BI64-F1
#
_entry.id   AF-A0A3D1BI64-F1
#
_cell.length_a   1.000
_cell.length_b   1.000
_cell.length_c   1.000
_cell.angle_alpha   90.00
_cell.angle_beta   90.00
_cell.angle_gamma   90.00
#
_symmetry.space_group_name_H-M   'P 1'
#
loop_
_entity.id
_entity.type
_entity.pdbx_description
1 polymer ?
#
loop_
_entity_poly.entity_id
_entity_poly.type
_entity_poly.pdbx_seq_one_letter_code
_entity_poly.pdbx_strand_id
1 'polypeptide(L)'
;MTTPTTPHSPKSHEDAMGDDHVGTSAHTPLKPDAFALSDEEKMAKIETKFREIMDVMGLDLKDDSLSGTPKRVAKMYVKEIFSGLNPANHPDVKTFDNVYGYNHMLVERDINVNSTCEHHFLPIVGHAHVAYIPNGRVVGLSKLNRIVDHYARRPQVQERLTRQVLQSLQELLGT
;
A
#
# COMPACT_ATOMS: atom_id res chain seq x y z
N MET A 1 -46.44 -17.69 11.93
CA MET A 1 -45.56 -16.54 11.71
C MET A 1 -44.27 -17.05 11.09
N THR A 2 -44.21 -17.12 9.76
CA THR A 2 -43.02 -17.54 9.01
C THR A 2 -42.35 -16.29 8.47
N THR A 3 -41.15 -15.98 8.96
CA THR A 3 -40.31 -14.90 8.44
C THR A 3 -39.99 -15.16 6.96
N PRO A 4 -40.18 -14.19 6.05
CA PRO A 4 -39.76 -14.36 4.67
C PRO A 4 -38.23 -14.38 4.63
N THR A 5 -37.64 -15.48 4.16
CA THR A 5 -36.24 -15.53 3.77
C THR A 5 -36.08 -14.72 2.48
N THR A 6 -35.39 -13.59 2.57
CA THR A 6 -34.97 -12.79 1.41
C THR A 6 -34.08 -13.65 0.51
N PRO A 7 -34.31 -13.69 -0.82
CA PRO A 7 -33.43 -14.44 -1.72
C PRO A 7 -32.09 -13.72 -1.78
N HIS A 8 -31.02 -14.45 -1.48
CA HIS A 8 -29.65 -13.97 -1.66
C HIS A 8 -29.39 -13.88 -3.17
N SER A 9 -29.26 -12.66 -3.69
CA SER A 9 -28.83 -12.42 -5.07
C SER A 9 -27.46 -13.09 -5.30
N PRO A 10 -27.22 -13.73 -6.45
CA PRO A 10 -25.89 -14.27 -6.75
C PRO A 10 -24.88 -13.12 -6.76
N LYS A 11 -23.78 -13.26 -6.00
CA LYS A 11 -22.67 -12.29 -6.01
C LYS A 11 -22.16 -12.12 -7.44
N SER A 12 -21.88 -10.89 -7.85
CA SER A 12 -21.26 -10.66 -9.15
C SER A 12 -19.86 -11.27 -9.18
N HIS A 13 -19.32 -11.53 -10.37
CA HIS A 13 -17.96 -12.05 -10.52
C HIS A 13 -16.92 -11.07 -9.92
N GLU A 14 -17.21 -9.77 -9.93
CA GLU A 14 -16.38 -8.73 -9.32
C GLU A 14 -16.41 -8.82 -7.79
N ASP A 15 -17.59 -9.01 -7.20
CA ASP A 15 -17.75 -9.17 -5.75
C ASP A 15 -17.09 -10.46 -5.24
N ALA A 16 -17.18 -11.56 -5.99
CA ALA A 16 -16.58 -12.83 -5.61
C ALA A 16 -15.04 -12.78 -5.65
N MET A 17 -14.45 -12.15 -6.66
CA MET A 17 -12.98 -12.00 -6.75
C MET A 17 -12.41 -11.07 -5.69
N GLY A 18 -13.13 -10.01 -5.31
CA GLY A 18 -12.73 -9.08 -4.25
C GLY A 18 -12.79 -9.71 -2.86
N ASP A 19 -13.79 -10.57 -2.60
CA ASP A 19 -13.97 -11.22 -1.29
C ASP A 19 -13.02 -12.40 -1.06
N ASP A 20 -12.67 -13.15 -2.11
CA ASP A 20 -11.91 -14.40 -1.96
C ASP A 20 -10.38 -14.21 -1.86
N HIS A 21 -9.89 -12.95 -1.80
CA HIS A 21 -8.46 -12.62 -1.67
C HIS A 21 -7.56 -13.43 -2.63
N VAL A 22 -8.06 -13.76 -3.82
CA VAL A 22 -7.33 -14.59 -4.78
C VAL A 22 -6.13 -13.78 -5.26
N GLY A 23 -4.95 -14.09 -4.73
CA GLY A 23 -3.70 -13.41 -5.01
C GLY A 23 -3.28 -13.56 -6.48
N THR A 24 -3.81 -12.70 -7.35
CA THR A 24 -3.63 -12.78 -8.79
C THR A 24 -2.29 -12.23 -9.29
N SER A 25 -1.51 -11.53 -8.45
CA SER A 25 -0.21 -10.97 -8.86
C SER A 25 0.76 -10.75 -7.69
N ALA A 26 2.04 -11.08 -7.87
CA ALA A 26 3.13 -10.75 -6.94
C ALA A 26 3.45 -9.24 -6.91
N HIS A 27 3.10 -8.52 -7.98
CA HIS A 27 3.29 -7.09 -8.12
C HIS A 27 1.97 -6.34 -8.02
N THR A 28 2.01 -5.11 -7.51
CA THR A 28 0.83 -4.24 -7.49
C THR A 28 0.40 -3.97 -8.95
N PRO A 29 -0.86 -4.22 -9.32
CA PRO A 29 -1.31 -4.13 -10.70
C PRO A 29 -1.36 -2.67 -11.16
N LEU A 30 -0.35 -2.26 -11.93
CA LEU A 30 -0.26 -0.92 -12.51
C LEU A 30 -0.56 -0.96 -14.00
N LYS A 31 -1.17 0.11 -14.52
CA LYS A 31 -1.32 0.31 -15.96
C LYS A 31 0.05 0.56 -16.61
N PRO A 32 0.24 0.21 -17.90
CA PRO A 32 1.49 0.47 -18.62
C PRO A 32 1.91 1.95 -18.62
N ASP A 33 0.93 2.86 -18.55
CA ASP A 33 1.09 4.31 -18.57
C ASP A 33 0.90 4.98 -17.19
N ALA A 34 1.01 4.22 -16.09
CA ALA A 34 0.72 4.70 -14.73
C ALA A 34 1.47 5.98 -14.30
N PHE A 35 2.59 6.31 -14.97
CA PHE A 35 3.44 7.47 -14.68
C PHE A 35 3.49 8.50 -15.82
N ALA A 36 2.58 8.42 -16.79
CA ALA A 36 2.52 9.38 -17.90
C ALA A 36 2.08 10.79 -17.47
N LEU A 37 1.24 10.88 -16.43
CA LEU A 37 0.81 12.14 -15.84
C LEU A 37 1.73 12.53 -14.69
N SER A 38 2.04 13.83 -14.60
CA SER A 38 2.67 14.43 -13.41
C SER A 38 1.76 14.26 -12.18
N ASP A 39 2.37 14.36 -11.00
CA ASP A 39 1.61 14.30 -9.75
C ASP A 39 0.61 15.45 -9.65
N GLU A 40 0.96 16.64 -10.15
CA GLU A 40 0.11 17.82 -10.13
C GLU A 40 -1.12 17.61 -11.03
N GLU A 41 -0.95 17.00 -12.20
CA GLU A 41 -2.06 16.62 -13.09
C GLU A 41 -2.94 15.52 -12.48
N LYS A 42 -2.34 14.52 -11.82
CA LYS A 42 -3.09 13.49 -11.09
C LYS A 42 -3.92 14.11 -9.97
N MET A 43 -3.32 14.99 -9.17
CA MET A 43 -4.01 15.67 -8.08
C MET A 43 -5.18 16.51 -8.58
N ALA A 44 -4.98 17.31 -9.63
CA ALA A 44 -6.05 18.12 -10.21
C ALA A 44 -7.23 17.26 -10.69
N LYS A 45 -6.95 16.15 -11.39
CA LYS A 45 -7.99 15.23 -11.87
C LYS A 45 -8.71 14.51 -10.72
N ILE A 46 -8.00 14.07 -9.69
CA ILE A 46 -8.59 13.39 -8.53
C ILE A 46 -9.44 14.37 -7.73
N GLU A 47 -8.98 15.61 -7.55
CA GLU A 47 -9.73 16.67 -6.86
C GLU A 47 -11.10 16.89 -7.51
N THR A 48 -11.15 17.05 -8.84
CA THR A 48 -12.42 17.18 -9.57
C THR A 48 -13.33 15.98 -9.34
N LYS A 49 -12.79 14.76 -9.42
CA LYS A 49 -13.58 13.52 -9.22
C LYS A 49 -14.11 13.39 -7.80
N PHE A 50 -13.31 13.71 -6.79
CA PHE A 50 -13.76 13.65 -5.40
C PHE A 50 -14.81 14.72 -5.09
N ARG A 51 -14.73 15.88 -5.74
CA ARG A 51 -15.77 16.91 -5.67
C ARG A 51 -17.11 16.36 -6.15
N GLU A 52 -17.12 15.68 -7.29
CA GLU A 52 -18.32 15.04 -7.85
C GLU A 52 -18.86 13.93 -6.92
N ILE A 53 -17.98 13.09 -6.35
CA ILE A 53 -18.39 12.05 -5.38
C ILE A 53 -19.08 12.69 -4.17
N MET A 54 -18.50 13.76 -3.60
CA MET A 54 -19.07 14.44 -2.44
C MET A 54 -20.42 15.09 -2.74
N ASP A 55 -20.58 15.67 -3.93
CA ASP A 55 -21.85 16.25 -4.39
C ASP A 55 -22.93 15.18 -4.55
N VAL A 56 -22.61 14.03 -5.15
CA VAL A 56 -23.52 12.88 -5.27
C VAL A 56 -23.95 12.33 -3.90
N MET A 57 -23.06 12.37 -2.91
CA MET A 57 -23.38 12.02 -1.52
C MET A 57 -24.28 13.06 -0.81
N GLY A 58 -24.53 14.22 -1.42
CA GLY A 58 -25.31 15.31 -0.85
C GLY A 58 -24.56 16.16 0.18
N LEU A 59 -23.22 16.21 0.11
CA LEU A 59 -22.40 17.03 1.01
C LEU A 59 -22.32 18.48 0.52
N ASP A 60 -22.58 19.45 1.41
CA ASP A 60 -22.48 20.87 1.07
C ASP A 60 -21.02 21.33 1.02
N LEU A 61 -20.50 21.53 -0.20
CA LEU A 61 -19.13 22.00 -0.41
C LEU A 61 -18.95 23.52 -0.27
N LYS A 62 -20.02 24.26 0.05
CA LYS A 62 -19.92 25.66 0.49
C LYS A 62 -19.50 25.76 1.96
N ASP A 63 -19.61 24.69 2.74
CA ASP A 63 -19.09 24.62 4.09
C ASP A 63 -17.56 24.78 4.10
N ASP A 64 -17.05 25.64 4.99
CA ASP A 64 -15.62 25.97 5.07
C ASP A 64 -14.76 24.74 5.38
N SER A 65 -15.26 23.79 6.18
CA SER A 65 -14.53 22.58 6.55
C SER A 65 -14.41 21.62 5.36
N LEU A 66 -15.48 21.47 4.58
CA LEU A 66 -15.56 20.51 3.47
C LEU A 66 -15.02 21.04 2.13
N SER A 67 -15.05 22.36 1.90
CA SER A 67 -14.64 22.99 0.64
C SER A 67 -13.24 22.56 0.15
N GLY A 68 -12.31 22.33 1.08
CA GLY A 68 -10.94 21.88 0.82
C GLY A 68 -10.74 20.36 0.83
N THR A 69 -11.74 19.56 1.19
CA THR A 69 -11.62 18.09 1.29
C THR A 69 -11.19 17.44 -0.02
N PRO A 70 -11.77 17.77 -1.20
CA PRO A 70 -11.36 17.12 -2.45
C PRO A 70 -9.85 17.26 -2.73
N LYS A 71 -9.28 18.45 -2.47
CA LYS A 71 -7.84 18.71 -2.62
C LYS A 71 -7.01 17.92 -1.62
N ARG A 72 -7.44 17.84 -0.36
CA ARG A 72 -6.76 17.05 0.68
C ARG A 72 -6.74 15.57 0.33
N VAL A 73 -7.84 15.01 -0.17
CA VAL A 73 -7.91 13.62 -0.63
C VAL A 73 -6.97 13.38 -1.81
N ALA A 74 -6.98 14.27 -2.81
CA ALA A 74 -6.08 14.18 -3.95
C ALA A 74 -4.60 14.17 -3.53
N LYS A 75 -4.21 15.08 -2.63
CA LYS A 75 -2.86 15.12 -2.06
C LYS A 75 -2.53 13.84 -1.31
N MET A 76 -3.44 13.37 -0.46
CA MET A 76 -3.28 12.15 0.34
C MET A 76 -3.00 10.94 -0.56
N TYR A 77 -3.79 10.75 -1.63
CA TYR A 77 -3.59 9.65 -2.56
C TYR A 77 -2.27 9.75 -3.31
N VAL A 78 -1.94 10.91 -3.89
CA VAL A 78 -0.78 11.03 -4.78
C VAL A 78 0.54 11.13 -4.04
N LYS A 79 0.58 11.90 -2.95
CA LYS A 79 1.84 12.27 -2.27
C LYS A 79 2.06 11.53 -0.95
N GLU A 80 1.05 10.86 -0.40
CA GLU A 80 1.11 10.29 0.95
C GLU A 80 0.86 8.78 0.94
N ILE A 81 -0.39 8.33 1.06
CA ILE A 81 -0.73 6.93 1.35
C ILE A 81 -0.44 5.97 0.20
N PHE A 82 -0.35 6.45 -1.05
CA PHE A 82 0.04 5.64 -2.22
C PHE A 82 1.37 6.06 -2.84
N SER A 83 2.19 6.81 -2.12
CA SER A 83 3.51 7.26 -2.58
C SER A 83 4.44 6.10 -2.98
N GLY A 84 4.26 4.92 -2.38
CA GLY A 84 5.01 3.71 -2.68
C GLY A 84 4.71 3.09 -4.05
N LEU A 85 3.67 3.56 -4.77
CA LEU A 85 3.42 3.14 -6.15
C LEU A 85 4.50 3.64 -7.11
N ASN A 86 5.08 4.82 -6.86
CA ASN A 86 6.13 5.38 -7.70
C ASN A 86 7.49 4.73 -7.37
N PRO A 87 8.13 4.01 -8.31
CA PRO A 87 9.44 3.40 -8.07
C PRO A 87 10.52 4.41 -7.67
N ALA A 88 10.40 5.67 -8.09
CA ALA A 88 11.34 6.74 -7.71
C ALA A 88 11.34 7.04 -6.19
N ASN A 89 10.28 6.65 -5.48
CA ASN A 89 10.17 6.78 -4.02
C ASN A 89 10.73 5.57 -3.26
N HIS A 90 11.36 4.62 -3.97
CA HIS A 90 12.02 3.50 -3.31
C HIS A 90 13.17 4.02 -2.41
N PRO A 91 13.27 3.57 -1.14
CA PRO A 91 14.31 4.06 -0.25
C PRO A 91 15.71 3.69 -0.74
N ASP A 92 16.67 4.59 -0.56
CA ASP A 92 18.10 4.26 -0.66
C ASP A 92 18.48 3.36 0.53
N VAL A 93 18.58 2.06 0.24
CA VAL A 93 18.95 1.02 1.20
C VAL A 93 20.39 0.62 0.96
N LYS A 94 21.24 0.96 1.92
CA LYS A 94 22.64 0.56 1.95
C LYS A 94 22.80 -0.70 2.79
N THR A 95 23.60 -1.61 2.27
CA THR A 95 24.11 -2.78 2.98
C THR A 95 25.58 -2.60 3.27
N PHE A 96 26.03 -3.21 4.37
CA PHE A 96 27.40 -3.13 4.87
C PHE A 96 28.03 -4.53 4.86
N ASP A 97 29.35 -4.60 4.74
CA ASP A 97 30.05 -5.86 4.85
C ASP A 97 29.91 -6.43 6.26
N ASN A 98 29.67 -7.74 6.36
CA ASN A 98 29.56 -8.46 7.63
C ASN A 98 30.94 -8.73 8.23
N VAL A 99 31.66 -7.68 8.60
CA VAL A 99 33.04 -7.73 9.12
C VAL A 99 33.18 -8.58 10.38
N TYR A 100 32.11 -8.72 11.16
CA TYR A 100 32.08 -9.52 12.39
C TYR A 100 31.76 -11.00 12.13
N GLY A 101 31.45 -11.39 10.90
CA GLY A 101 31.08 -12.77 10.55
C GLY A 101 29.82 -13.25 11.27
N TYR A 102 28.90 -12.35 11.64
CA TYR A 102 27.69 -12.71 12.36
C TYR A 102 26.78 -13.57 11.48
N ASN A 103 26.48 -14.79 11.91
CA ASN A 103 25.79 -15.82 11.13
C ASN A 103 24.50 -16.31 11.81
N HIS A 104 23.98 -15.54 12.77
CA HIS A 104 22.70 -15.80 13.41
C HIS A 104 21.61 -14.87 12.86
N MET A 105 20.36 -15.19 13.19
CA MET A 105 19.21 -14.40 12.77
C MET A 105 19.23 -13.02 13.41
N LEU A 106 19.13 -11.99 12.57
CA LEU A 106 18.80 -10.64 12.98
C LEU A 106 17.30 -10.44 12.82
N VAL A 107 16.67 -9.82 13.82
CA VAL A 107 15.23 -9.58 13.81
C VAL A 107 14.95 -8.13 14.19
N GLU A 108 14.22 -7.43 13.32
CA GLU A 108 13.56 -6.17 13.63
C GLU A 108 12.08 -6.48 13.87
N ARG A 109 11.56 -6.10 15.03
CA ARG A 109 10.16 -6.37 15.43
C ARG A 109 9.38 -5.07 15.58
N ASP A 110 8.06 -5.20 15.56
CA ASP A 110 7.12 -4.11 15.84
C ASP A 110 7.25 -2.92 14.88
N ILE A 111 7.64 -3.21 13.62
CA ILE A 111 7.64 -2.21 12.55
C ILE A 111 6.19 -1.82 12.30
N ASN A 112 5.85 -0.55 12.49
CA ASN A 112 4.51 -0.04 12.24
C ASN A 112 4.14 -0.17 10.76
N VAL A 113 3.02 -0.83 10.48
CA VAL A 113 2.44 -0.94 9.14
C VAL A 113 1.18 -0.11 9.09
N ASN A 114 1.21 0.94 8.26
CA ASN A 114 0.03 1.71 7.88
C ASN A 114 -0.15 1.59 6.37
N SER A 115 -1.13 0.80 5.96
CA SER A 115 -1.43 0.52 4.56
C SER A 115 -2.91 0.75 4.29
N THR A 116 -3.38 0.33 3.12
CA THR A 116 -4.75 0.56 2.66
C THR A 116 -5.20 -0.64 1.83
N CYS A 117 -6.32 -1.26 2.21
CA CYS A 117 -6.87 -2.40 1.51
C CYS A 117 -7.28 -1.98 0.10
N GLU A 118 -6.84 -2.71 -0.93
CA GLU A 118 -7.15 -2.33 -2.31
C GLU A 118 -8.62 -2.53 -2.70
N HIS A 119 -9.37 -3.38 -1.99
CA HIS A 119 -10.77 -3.65 -2.30
C HIS A 119 -11.70 -2.50 -1.86
N HIS A 120 -11.36 -1.84 -0.76
CA HIS A 120 -12.25 -0.84 -0.13
C HIS A 120 -11.59 0.53 0.11
N PHE A 121 -10.27 0.62 -0.08
CA PHE A 121 -9.46 1.79 0.23
C PHE A 121 -9.55 2.22 1.70
N LEU A 122 -9.80 1.26 2.59
CA LEU A 122 -9.82 1.46 4.04
C LEU A 122 -8.46 1.12 4.67
N PRO A 123 -8.13 1.74 5.83
CA PRO A 123 -6.84 1.52 6.48
C PRO A 123 -6.60 0.05 6.84
N ILE A 124 -5.38 -0.42 6.57
CA ILE A 124 -4.80 -1.61 7.18
C ILE A 124 -3.78 -1.13 8.19
N VAL A 125 -3.99 -1.45 9.46
CA VAL A 125 -3.10 -1.07 10.56
C VAL A 125 -2.59 -2.33 11.23
N GLY A 126 -1.28 -2.44 11.42
CA GLY A 126 -0.68 -3.60 12.07
C GLY A 126 0.81 -3.46 12.28
N HIS A 127 1.47 -4.60 12.48
CA HIS A 127 2.91 -4.68 12.69
C HIS A 127 3.54 -5.70 11.74
N ALA A 128 4.77 -5.42 11.31
CA ALA A 128 5.62 -6.36 10.62
C ALA A 128 6.81 -6.75 11.52
N HIS A 129 7.22 -8.01 11.39
CA HIS A 129 8.46 -8.51 11.96
C HIS A 129 9.31 -9.02 10.79
N VAL A 130 10.51 -8.47 10.67
CA VAL A 130 11.43 -8.80 9.57
C VAL A 130 12.64 -9.49 10.18
N ALA A 131 12.96 -10.67 9.65
CA ALA A 131 14.10 -11.45 10.07
C ALA A 131 14.91 -11.92 8.87
N TYR A 132 16.23 -11.94 9.01
CA TYR A 132 17.14 -12.52 8.01
C TYR A 132 18.41 -13.03 8.68
N ILE A 133 19.12 -13.93 8.01
CA ILE A 133 20.46 -14.38 8.42
C ILE A 133 21.46 -13.72 7.48
N PRO A 134 22.43 -12.93 7.98
CA PRO A 134 23.43 -12.30 7.13
C PRO A 134 24.28 -13.32 6.36
N ASN A 135 24.52 -13.05 5.08
CA ASN A 135 25.48 -13.79 4.26
C ASN A 135 26.42 -12.79 3.56
N GLY A 136 27.58 -12.53 4.15
CA GLY A 136 28.54 -11.53 3.67
C GLY A 136 28.11 -10.06 3.84
N ARG A 137 26.80 -9.76 3.88
CA ARG A 137 26.26 -8.40 4.02
C ARG A 137 25.20 -8.27 5.11
N VAL A 138 25.09 -7.07 5.69
CA VAL A 138 24.13 -6.68 6.72
C VAL A 138 23.34 -5.46 6.24
N VAL A 139 22.01 -5.47 6.39
CA VAL A 139 21.13 -4.32 6.14
C VAL A 139 21.09 -3.46 7.41
N GLY A 140 21.18 -2.13 7.26
CA GLY A 140 20.97 -1.23 8.40
C GLY A 140 19.55 -1.37 8.96
N LEU A 141 19.39 -1.57 10.28
CA LEU A 141 18.09 -1.85 10.92
C LEU A 141 17.00 -0.82 10.58
N SER A 142 17.35 0.48 10.56
CA SER A 142 16.42 1.56 10.18
C SER A 142 15.93 1.49 8.73
N LYS A 143 16.58 0.70 7.87
CA LYS A 143 16.20 0.51 6.46
C LYS A 143 15.12 -0.54 6.29
N LEU A 144 15.06 -1.55 7.17
CA LEU A 144 13.99 -2.56 7.16
C LEU A 144 12.62 -1.87 7.32
N ASN A 145 12.53 -0.94 8.27
CA ASN A 145 11.36 -0.09 8.48
C ASN A 145 10.94 0.67 7.21
N ARG A 146 11.91 1.24 6.47
CA ARG A 146 11.64 2.01 5.24
C ARG A 146 11.19 1.16 4.08
N ILE A 147 11.72 -0.06 3.95
CA ILE A 147 11.28 -1.02 2.93
C ILE A 147 9.84 -1.41 3.19
N VAL A 148 9.52 -1.78 4.44
CA VAL A 148 8.15 -2.11 4.84
C VAL A 148 7.20 -0.95 4.57
N ASP A 149 7.53 0.27 5.00
CA ASP A 149 6.69 1.45 4.75
C ASP A 149 6.53 1.72 3.24
N HIS A 150 7.59 1.65 2.44
CA HIS A 150 7.51 1.85 0.99
C HIS A 150 6.48 0.92 0.32
N TYR A 151 6.48 -0.38 0.66
CA TYR A 151 5.48 -1.30 0.12
C TYR A 151 4.10 -1.13 0.77
N ALA A 152 4.04 -0.73 2.05
CA ALA A 152 2.78 -0.44 2.73
C ALA A 152 2.05 0.79 2.15
N ARG A 153 2.78 1.75 1.57
CA ARG A 153 2.24 2.94 0.89
C ARG A 153 1.69 2.63 -0.51
N ARG A 154 0.82 1.64 -0.61
CA ARG A 154 0.12 1.21 -1.84
C ARG A 154 -1.29 0.72 -1.46
N PRO A 155 -2.24 0.66 -2.40
CA PRO A 155 -3.38 -0.25 -2.28
C PRO A 155 -2.83 -1.68 -2.21
N GLN A 156 -3.17 -2.42 -1.15
CA GLN A 156 -2.57 -3.72 -0.86
C GLN A 156 -3.56 -4.82 -0.53
N VAL A 157 -3.06 -6.03 -0.76
CA VAL A 157 -3.46 -7.29 -0.14
C VAL A 157 -2.29 -7.72 0.75
N GLN A 158 -2.57 -8.20 1.96
CA GLN A 158 -1.55 -8.45 2.98
C GLN A 158 -0.50 -9.46 2.49
N GLU A 159 -0.95 -10.52 1.84
CA GLU A 159 -0.13 -11.59 1.27
C GLU A 159 0.87 -11.04 0.25
N ARG A 160 0.42 -10.09 -0.59
CA ARG A 160 1.26 -9.43 -1.58
C ARG A 160 2.26 -8.49 -0.94
N LEU A 161 1.84 -7.70 0.05
CA LEU A 161 2.73 -6.82 0.82
C LEU A 161 3.88 -7.64 1.44
N THR A 162 3.59 -8.76 2.08
CA THR A 162 4.61 -9.63 2.68
C THR A 162 5.59 -10.16 1.65
N ARG A 163 5.10 -10.64 0.49
CA ARG A 163 5.95 -11.13 -0.61
C ARG A 163 6.86 -10.05 -1.19
N GLN A 164 6.34 -8.83 -1.37
CA GLN A 164 7.12 -7.72 -1.91
C GLN A 164 8.26 -7.31 -0.98
N VAL A 165 7.99 -7.25 0.33
CA VAL A 165 9.03 -6.98 1.34
C VAL A 165 10.09 -8.07 1.33
N LEU A 166 9.69 -9.35 1.31
CA LEU A 166 10.62 -10.48 1.23
C LEU A 166 11.52 -10.39 -0.01
N GLN A 167 10.93 -10.20 -1.19
CA GLN A 167 11.67 -10.14 -2.44
C GLN A 167 12.65 -8.97 -2.48
N SER A 168 12.24 -7.79 -2.00
CA SER A 168 13.12 -6.63 -1.89
C SER A 168 14.34 -6.90 -1.00
N LEU A 169 14.14 -7.57 0.13
CA LEU A 169 15.23 -7.95 1.03
C LEU A 169 16.17 -8.97 0.40
N GLN A 170 15.62 -9.96 -0.31
CA GLN A 170 16.40 -10.95 -1.05
C GLN A 170 17.28 -10.32 -2.11
N GLU A 171 16.73 -9.38 -2.89
CA GLU A 171 17.49 -8.63 -3.91
C GLU A 171 18.60 -7.78 -3.27
N LEU A 172 18.32 -7.12 -2.14
CA LEU A 172 19.31 -6.31 -1.41
C LEU A 172 20.43 -7.13 -0.77
N LEU A 173 20.12 -8.35 -0.33
CA LEU A 173 21.06 -9.27 0.33
C LEU A 173 21.75 -10.22 -0.65
N GLY A 174 21.24 -10.35 -1.88
CA GLY A 174 21.75 -11.26 -2.90
C GLY A 174 21.46 -12.73 -2.60
N THR A 175 20.26 -13.06 -2.13
CA THR A 175 19.87 -14.41 -1.65
C THR A 175 18.59 -14.94 -2.29
#